data_AF-A0AAU2B1I6-F1
#
_entry.id   AF-A0AAU2B1I6-F1
#
_cell.length_a   1.000
_cell.length_b   1.000
_cell.length_c   1.000
_cell.angle_alpha   90.00
_cell.angle_beta   90.00
_cell.angle_gamma   90.00
#
_symmetry.space_group_name_H-M   'P 1'
#
loop_
_entity.id
_entity.type
_entity.pdbx_description
1 polymer ?
#
loop_
_entity_poly.entity_id
_entity_poly.type
_entity_poly.pdbx_seq_one_letter_code
_entity_poly.pdbx_strand_id
1 'polypeptide(L)'
;MIFADVLTTRLRALAARVPFDLAVRPGATADDFDGWPVPVPSAARELLRRLGGFSVPPVEFTLTGHPRQSHDHGLPHPHWLVTDDGGGGVTWVDIETDGRWGQVLMQYREGGLFIEADSLPDWLDRVIGTAEELVDETGFEDGIQPYADDFWDLLNLTGPALPLYPAAELRSPGTDRVVAELAARVPDDALIADLRGAPPGSRARFDRALRRYRLERAAGGAVFAAVPVEQEHNRPR
;
A
#
# COMPACT_ATOMS: atom_id res chain seq x y z
N MET A 1 -8.67 15.60 -9.54
CA MET A 1 -9.25 14.26 -9.77
C MET A 1 -8.58 13.69 -11.01
N ILE A 2 -7.88 12.57 -10.84
CA ILE A 2 -7.06 11.95 -11.88
C ILE A 2 -7.89 10.85 -12.52
N PHE A 3 -8.02 10.89 -13.85
CA PHE A 3 -8.88 9.97 -14.60
C PHE A 3 -8.07 8.80 -15.16
N ALA A 4 -8.68 7.61 -15.21
CA ALA A 4 -8.06 6.40 -15.73
C ALA A 4 -7.53 6.55 -17.18
N ASP A 5 -8.24 7.31 -18.02
CA ASP A 5 -7.82 7.60 -19.39
C ASP A 5 -6.52 8.40 -19.47
N VAL A 6 -6.31 9.34 -18.54
CA VAL A 6 -5.09 10.15 -18.46
C VAL A 6 -3.91 9.24 -18.10
N LEU A 7 -4.04 8.43 -17.05
CA LEU A 7 -2.98 7.50 -16.61
C LEU A 7 -2.62 6.49 -17.71
N THR A 8 -3.62 5.91 -18.38
CA THR A 8 -3.41 4.95 -19.47
C THR A 8 -2.71 5.60 -20.66
N THR A 9 -3.09 6.85 -20.99
CA THR A 9 -2.46 7.60 -22.08
C THR A 9 -1.00 7.91 -21.77
N ARG A 10 -0.70 8.34 -20.54
CA ARG A 10 0.67 8.59 -20.05
C ARG A 10 1.53 7.32 -20.13
N LEU A 11 1.02 6.19 -19.63
CA LEU A 11 1.72 4.90 -19.71
C LEU A 11 2.01 4.47 -21.15
N ARG A 12 1.06 4.63 -22.07
CA ARG A 12 1.29 4.32 -23.50
C ARG A 12 2.31 5.25 -24.15
N ALA A 13 2.27 6.55 -23.81
CA ALA A 13 3.25 7.51 -24.29
C ALA A 13 4.64 7.18 -23.75
N LEU A 14 4.75 6.79 -22.48
CA LEU A 14 5.97 6.32 -21.86
C LEU A 14 6.51 5.06 -22.56
N ALA A 15 5.65 4.06 -22.77
CA ALA A 15 6.00 2.83 -23.48
C ALA A 15 6.57 3.09 -24.88
N ALA A 16 6.03 4.07 -25.61
CA ALA A 16 6.50 4.42 -26.95
C ALA A 16 7.89 5.10 -26.97
N ARG A 17 8.38 5.57 -25.82
CA ARG A 17 9.65 6.30 -25.68
C ARG A 17 10.80 5.44 -25.20
N VAL A 18 10.53 4.27 -24.63
CA VAL A 18 11.54 3.44 -23.98
C VAL A 18 11.87 2.19 -24.83
N PRO A 19 13.14 1.74 -24.87
CA PRO A 19 13.55 0.61 -25.72
C PRO A 19 13.22 -0.77 -25.12
N PHE A 20 12.67 -0.83 -23.92
CA PHE A 20 12.27 -2.07 -23.24
C PHE A 20 10.75 -2.21 -23.17
N ASP A 21 10.29 -3.45 -22.99
CA ASP A 21 8.88 -3.76 -22.91
C ASP A 21 8.25 -3.19 -21.62
N LEU A 22 7.73 -1.96 -21.72
CA LEU A 22 6.71 -1.49 -20.80
C LEU A 22 5.42 -2.28 -21.10
N ALA A 23 5.21 -3.35 -20.35
CA ALA A 23 4.07 -4.21 -20.53
C ALA A 23 2.90 -3.70 -19.67
N VAL A 24 1.94 -3.02 -20.28
CA VAL A 24 0.66 -2.73 -19.63
C VAL A 24 -0.16 -4.02 -19.57
N ARG A 25 -0.52 -4.44 -18.37
CA ARG A 25 -1.31 -5.66 -18.15
C ARG A 25 -2.79 -5.42 -18.45
N PRO A 26 -3.49 -6.42 -19.00
CA PRO A 26 -4.93 -6.34 -19.18
C PRO A 26 -5.60 -6.11 -17.83
N GLY A 27 -6.59 -5.23 -17.81
CA GLY A 27 -7.36 -4.94 -16.60
C GLY A 27 -8.33 -6.06 -16.20
N ALA A 28 -8.92 -5.90 -15.02
CA ALA A 28 -9.90 -6.82 -14.46
C ALA A 28 -11.22 -6.79 -15.23
N THR A 29 -11.83 -7.96 -15.37
CA THR A 29 -13.15 -8.19 -15.98
C THR A 29 -14.28 -7.96 -14.99
N ALA A 30 -15.53 -8.00 -15.47
CA ALA A 30 -16.70 -7.96 -14.57
C ALA A 30 -16.72 -9.15 -13.61
N ASP A 31 -16.47 -10.34 -14.14
CA ASP A 31 -16.41 -11.60 -13.37
C ASP A 31 -15.32 -11.55 -12.31
N ASP A 32 -14.18 -10.91 -12.61
CA ASP A 32 -13.13 -10.70 -11.62
C ASP A 32 -13.68 -9.91 -10.42
N PHE A 33 -14.32 -8.76 -10.64
CA PHE A 33 -14.86 -7.93 -9.56
C PHE A 33 -15.96 -8.60 -8.74
N ASP A 34 -16.72 -9.53 -9.34
CA ASP A 34 -17.78 -10.24 -8.63
C ASP A 34 -17.21 -11.30 -7.67
N GLY A 35 -15.96 -11.72 -7.87
CA GLY A 35 -15.22 -12.56 -6.93
C GLY A 35 -14.58 -11.80 -5.76
N TRP A 36 -14.71 -10.48 -5.70
CA TRP A 36 -14.02 -9.65 -4.71
C TRP A 36 -14.75 -9.68 -3.35
N PRO A 37 -14.06 -9.84 -2.20
CA PRO A 37 -14.70 -9.92 -0.88
C PRO A 37 -15.39 -8.63 -0.43
N VAL A 38 -15.10 -7.49 -1.07
CA VAL A 38 -15.77 -6.21 -0.83
C VAL A 38 -16.17 -5.57 -2.16
N PRO A 39 -17.27 -4.79 -2.20
CA PRO A 39 -17.65 -4.06 -3.40
C PRO A 39 -16.55 -3.11 -3.86
N VAL A 40 -16.30 -3.08 -5.17
CA VAL A 40 -15.38 -2.12 -5.80
C VAL A 40 -16.17 -0.91 -6.26
N PRO A 41 -15.83 0.31 -5.81
CA PRO A 41 -16.45 1.54 -6.28
C PRO A 41 -16.37 1.68 -7.81
N SER A 42 -17.39 2.29 -8.42
CA SER A 42 -17.48 2.42 -9.90
C SER A 42 -16.25 3.07 -10.52
N ALA A 43 -15.71 4.11 -9.89
CA ALA A 43 -14.50 4.79 -10.35
C ALA A 43 -13.25 3.87 -10.31
N ALA A 44 -13.11 3.07 -9.25
CA ALA A 44 -12.03 2.09 -9.14
C ALA A 44 -12.21 0.95 -10.15
N ARG A 45 -13.44 0.47 -10.38
CA ARG A 45 -13.73 -0.52 -11.43
C ARG A 45 -13.34 -0.01 -12.82
N GLU A 46 -13.65 1.24 -13.13
CA GLU A 46 -13.26 1.84 -14.41
C GLU A 46 -11.74 1.87 -14.58
N LEU A 47 -11.02 2.31 -13.56
CA LEU A 47 -9.55 2.31 -13.55
C LEU A 47 -8.98 0.91 -13.76
N LEU A 48 -9.41 -0.05 -12.94
CA LEU A 48 -8.87 -1.41 -12.94
C LEU A 48 -9.26 -2.22 -14.17
N ARG A 49 -10.36 -1.90 -14.87
CA ARG A 49 -10.69 -2.48 -16.19
C ARG A 49 -9.69 -2.09 -17.27
N ARG A 50 -9.11 -0.90 -17.15
CA ARG A 50 -8.21 -0.33 -18.16
C ARG A 50 -6.76 -0.64 -17.86
N LEU A 51 -6.42 -0.79 -16.59
CA LEU A 51 -5.05 -0.98 -16.11
C LEU A 51 -5.01 -2.11 -15.08
N GLY A 52 -4.51 -3.28 -15.48
CA GLY A 52 -4.29 -4.41 -14.57
C GLY A 52 -2.94 -4.35 -13.83
N GLY A 53 -2.08 -3.44 -14.26
CA GLY A 53 -0.68 -3.38 -13.84
C GLY A 53 0.20 -2.89 -14.98
N PHE A 54 1.45 -2.61 -14.67
CA PHE A 54 2.47 -2.25 -15.65
C PHE A 54 3.85 -2.57 -15.11
N SER A 55 4.81 -2.82 -15.99
CA SER A 55 6.21 -3.00 -15.62
C SER A 55 7.05 -1.86 -16.14
N VAL A 56 7.84 -1.24 -15.27
CA VAL A 56 8.94 -0.35 -15.63
C VAL A 56 10.20 -1.00 -15.07
N PRO A 57 10.99 -1.73 -15.88
CA PRO A 57 12.20 -2.39 -15.40
C PRO A 57 13.03 -1.47 -14.49
N PRO A 58 13.41 -1.95 -13.29
CA PRO A 58 13.26 -3.33 -12.79
C PRO A 58 11.96 -3.62 -12.02
N VAL A 59 11.04 -2.66 -11.90
CA VAL A 59 9.84 -2.76 -11.04
C VAL A 59 8.62 -3.26 -11.82
N GLU A 60 7.87 -4.16 -11.21
CA GLU A 60 6.60 -4.65 -11.72
C GLU A 60 5.47 -4.26 -10.77
N PHE A 61 4.48 -3.54 -11.28
CA PHE A 61 3.27 -3.17 -10.56
C PHE A 61 2.11 -4.06 -11.02
N THR A 62 1.45 -4.72 -10.08
CA THR A 62 0.25 -5.52 -10.35
C THR A 62 -0.91 -4.94 -9.54
N LEU A 63 -1.95 -4.48 -10.25
CA LEU A 63 -3.15 -3.88 -9.64
C LEU A 63 -4.30 -4.88 -9.55
N THR A 64 -4.29 -5.92 -10.38
CA THR A 64 -5.33 -6.95 -10.45
C THR A 64 -4.68 -8.30 -10.21
N GLY A 65 -4.68 -8.75 -8.96
CA GLY A 65 -4.16 -10.06 -8.61
C GLY A 65 -3.90 -10.23 -7.13
N HIS A 66 -3.95 -11.48 -6.68
CA HIS A 66 -3.45 -11.84 -5.36
C HIS A 66 -1.92 -11.86 -5.42
N PRO A 67 -1.18 -11.23 -4.48
CA PRO A 67 0.27 -11.41 -4.42
C PRO A 67 0.61 -12.89 -4.32
N ARG A 68 1.78 -13.27 -4.84
CA ARG A 68 2.41 -14.55 -4.50
C ARG A 68 2.62 -14.53 -2.98
N GLN A 69 1.71 -15.17 -2.23
CA GLN A 69 1.66 -15.21 -0.76
C GLN A 69 2.86 -15.97 -0.16
N SER A 70 4.09 -15.63 -0.51
CA SER A 70 5.27 -16.27 0.07
C SER A 70 5.51 -15.83 1.52
N HIS A 71 4.91 -14.70 1.94
CA HIS A 71 5.12 -14.13 3.28
C HIS A 71 3.81 -13.63 3.90
N ASP A 72 3.59 -13.98 5.17
CA ASP A 72 2.54 -13.42 6.01
C ASP A 72 3.03 -12.07 6.57
N HIS A 73 2.59 -10.98 5.95
CA HIS A 73 2.91 -9.61 6.36
C HIS A 73 2.08 -9.14 7.58
N GLY A 74 1.21 -9.99 8.12
CA GLY A 74 0.32 -9.63 9.22
C GLY A 74 -0.68 -8.54 8.83
N LEU A 75 -1.02 -8.43 7.54
CA LEU A 75 -1.97 -7.44 7.04
C LEU A 75 -3.41 -7.79 7.45
N PRO A 76 -4.27 -6.78 7.72
CA PRO A 76 -5.64 -7.03 8.14
C PRO A 76 -6.47 -7.72 7.05
N HIS A 77 -6.23 -7.42 5.76
CA HIS A 77 -6.87 -8.06 4.61
C HIS A 77 -5.95 -8.06 3.37
N PRO A 78 -5.27 -9.17 3.04
CA PRO A 78 -4.24 -9.23 1.98
C PRO A 78 -4.79 -9.24 0.54
N HIS A 79 -6.10 -9.08 0.35
CA HIS A 79 -6.74 -9.27 -0.95
C HIS A 79 -6.49 -8.14 -1.95
N TRP A 80 -5.87 -7.03 -1.53
CA TRP A 80 -5.86 -5.77 -2.29
C TRP A 80 -4.47 -5.17 -2.46
N LEU A 81 -3.50 -6.03 -2.77
CA LEU A 81 -2.13 -5.58 -3.01
C LEU A 81 -1.97 -4.92 -4.37
N VAL A 82 -1.28 -3.79 -4.38
CA VAL A 82 -1.08 -2.94 -5.55
C VAL A 82 0.39 -2.91 -6.00
N THR A 83 1.33 -3.43 -5.20
CA THR A 83 2.61 -4.01 -5.67
C THR A 83 3.35 -4.72 -4.52
N ASP A 84 4.17 -5.72 -4.88
CA ASP A 84 5.24 -6.29 -4.06
C ASP A 84 6.55 -5.85 -4.73
N ASP A 85 7.36 -5.06 -4.02
CA ASP A 85 8.61 -4.52 -4.57
C ASP A 85 9.71 -5.57 -4.73
N GLY A 86 9.48 -6.81 -4.27
CA GLY A 86 10.46 -7.90 -4.26
C GLY A 86 11.58 -7.72 -3.22
N GLY A 87 11.69 -6.53 -2.61
CA GLY A 87 12.58 -6.16 -1.51
C GLY A 87 11.97 -6.36 -0.12
N GLY A 88 10.69 -6.71 -0.05
CA GLY A 88 9.96 -6.99 1.19
C GLY A 88 9.03 -5.86 1.64
N GLY A 89 8.83 -4.84 0.80
CA GLY A 89 7.81 -3.82 0.94
C GLY A 89 6.53 -4.22 0.21
N VAL A 90 5.41 -3.93 0.83
CA VAL A 90 4.09 -4.35 0.39
C VAL A 90 3.18 -3.15 0.36
N THR A 91 2.64 -2.80 -0.82
CA THR A 91 1.80 -1.62 -1.01
C THR A 91 0.35 -2.01 -1.31
N TRP A 92 -0.63 -1.43 -0.63
CA TRP A 92 -2.06 -1.74 -0.79
C TRP A 92 -2.96 -0.52 -0.60
N VAL A 93 -4.21 -0.63 -1.05
CA VAL A 93 -5.25 0.39 -0.78
C VAL A 93 -5.93 0.06 0.55
N ASP A 94 -6.04 1.05 1.44
CA ASP A 94 -6.86 0.94 2.64
C ASP A 94 -8.34 0.93 2.27
N ILE A 95 -9.02 -0.20 2.48
CA ILE A 95 -10.43 -0.37 2.10
C ILE A 95 -11.25 -0.67 3.36
N GLU A 96 -12.31 0.12 3.57
CA GLU A 96 -13.30 -0.09 4.62
C GLU A 96 -14.14 -1.34 4.37
N THR A 97 -14.78 -1.85 5.43
CA THR A 97 -15.66 -3.02 5.35
C THR A 97 -16.88 -2.82 4.46
N ASP A 98 -17.29 -1.58 4.21
CA ASP A 98 -18.36 -1.23 3.27
C ASP A 98 -17.89 -1.09 1.81
N GLY A 99 -16.60 -1.36 1.54
CA GLY A 99 -16.00 -1.25 0.22
C GLY A 99 -15.57 0.17 -0.15
N ARG A 100 -15.56 1.13 0.79
CA ARG A 100 -15.02 2.47 0.54
C ARG A 100 -13.51 2.44 0.50
N TRP A 101 -12.93 2.94 -0.58
CA TRP A 101 -11.49 3.02 -0.79
C TRP A 101 -10.94 4.30 -0.18
N GLY A 102 -9.82 4.19 0.51
CA GLY A 102 -9.08 5.29 1.11
C GLY A 102 -7.68 5.41 0.53
N GLN A 103 -6.75 5.77 1.42
CA GLN A 103 -5.34 6.01 1.12
C GLN A 103 -4.60 4.75 0.66
N VAL A 104 -3.48 4.95 -0.03
CA VAL A 104 -2.51 3.89 -0.32
C VAL A 104 -1.51 3.80 0.81
N LEU A 105 -1.31 2.60 1.32
CA LEU A 105 -0.42 2.29 2.42
C LEU A 105 0.71 1.38 1.95
N MET A 106 1.87 1.52 2.56
CA MET A 106 2.99 0.58 2.40
C MET A 106 3.43 0.05 3.76
N GLN A 107 3.76 -1.24 3.82
CA GLN A 107 4.40 -1.88 4.96
C GLN A 107 5.70 -2.51 4.52
N TYR A 108 6.78 -2.06 5.14
CA TYR A 108 8.06 -2.73 5.03
C TYR A 108 8.12 -3.94 5.97
N ARG A 109 8.90 -4.95 5.57
CA ARG A 109 9.20 -6.14 6.37
C ARG A 109 9.66 -5.81 7.79
N GLU A 110 10.38 -4.71 7.97
CA GLU A 110 10.89 -4.30 9.27
C GLU A 110 9.75 -3.95 10.23
N GLY A 111 8.58 -3.53 9.74
CA GLY A 111 7.39 -3.29 10.57
C GLY A 111 7.01 -1.80 10.74
N GLY A 112 7.15 -1.01 9.69
CA GLY A 112 6.60 0.35 9.62
C GLY A 112 5.42 0.41 8.66
N LEU A 113 4.41 1.21 8.99
CA LEU A 113 3.27 1.52 8.12
C LEU A 113 3.42 2.96 7.59
N PHE A 114 3.36 3.13 6.28
CA PHE A 114 3.62 4.39 5.57
C PHE A 114 2.39 4.77 4.74
N ILE A 115 2.10 6.07 4.66
CA ILE A 115 1.07 6.61 3.77
C ILE A 115 1.74 7.01 2.47
N GLU A 116 1.43 6.32 1.39
CA GLU A 116 2.03 6.57 0.08
C GLU A 116 1.26 7.61 -0.73
N ALA A 117 -0.06 7.64 -0.61
CA ALA A 117 -0.89 8.62 -1.30
C ALA A 117 -2.29 8.66 -0.69
N ASP A 118 -3.02 9.75 -0.94
CA ASP A 118 -4.41 9.90 -0.48
C ASP A 118 -5.39 8.96 -1.21
N SER A 119 -5.03 8.48 -2.40
CA SER A 119 -5.85 7.57 -3.20
C SER A 119 -5.02 6.76 -4.21
N LEU A 120 -5.59 5.65 -4.72
CA LEU A 120 -4.93 4.85 -5.76
C LEU A 120 -4.60 5.66 -7.03
N PRO A 121 -5.50 6.49 -7.60
CA PRO A 121 -5.15 7.36 -8.72
C PRO A 121 -3.96 8.29 -8.44
N ASP A 122 -3.89 8.88 -7.25
CA ASP A 122 -2.81 9.80 -6.88
C ASP A 122 -1.47 9.04 -6.74
N TRP A 123 -1.52 7.82 -6.20
CA TRP A 123 -0.34 6.95 -6.15
C TRP A 123 0.15 6.56 -7.55
N LEU A 124 -0.75 6.11 -8.43
CA LEU A 124 -0.40 5.75 -9.80
C LEU A 124 0.17 6.93 -10.59
N ASP A 125 -0.42 8.12 -10.44
CA ASP A 125 0.04 9.33 -11.09
C ASP A 125 1.48 9.68 -10.70
N ARG A 126 1.79 9.52 -9.40
CA ARG A 126 3.13 9.69 -8.85
C ARG A 126 4.10 8.65 -9.38
N VAL A 127 3.74 7.37 -9.35
CA VAL A 127 4.57 6.27 -9.89
C VAL A 127 4.89 6.50 -11.38
N ILE A 128 3.89 6.88 -12.17
CA ILE A 128 4.06 7.17 -13.60
C ILE A 128 4.91 8.44 -13.80
N GLY A 129 4.71 9.47 -12.98
CA GLY A 129 5.52 10.69 -13.01
C GLY A 129 6.99 10.43 -12.69
N THR A 130 7.27 9.65 -11.64
CA THR A 130 8.63 9.23 -11.29
C THR A 130 9.27 8.42 -12.43
N ALA A 131 8.51 7.53 -13.06
CA ALA A 131 9.01 6.79 -14.22
C ALA A 131 9.35 7.75 -15.38
N GLU A 132 8.44 8.66 -15.74
CA GLU A 132 8.67 9.67 -16.79
C GLU A 132 9.92 10.54 -16.50
N GLU A 133 10.08 11.02 -15.27
CA GLU A 133 11.24 11.81 -14.83
C GLU A 133 12.55 11.02 -14.99
N LEU A 134 12.57 9.77 -14.53
CA LEU A 134 13.75 8.92 -14.66
C LEU A 134 14.12 8.66 -16.13
N VAL A 135 13.11 8.47 -17.00
CA VAL A 135 13.31 8.34 -18.46
C VAL A 135 13.92 9.60 -19.05
N ASP A 136 13.44 10.78 -18.62
CA ASP A 136 13.90 12.07 -19.11
C ASP A 136 15.34 12.41 -18.65
N GLU A 137 15.69 12.06 -17.41
CA GLU A 137 17.00 12.39 -16.83
C GLU A 137 18.11 11.44 -17.28
N THR A 138 17.84 10.13 -17.23
CA THR A 138 18.90 9.12 -17.43
C THR A 138 19.12 8.84 -18.91
N GLY A 139 18.07 8.90 -19.72
CA GLY A 139 18.03 8.25 -21.02
C GLY A 139 18.18 6.73 -20.89
N PHE A 140 17.80 5.98 -21.92
CA PHE A 140 18.04 4.54 -21.95
C PHE A 140 19.04 4.21 -23.04
N GLU A 141 20.25 3.85 -22.63
CA GLU A 141 21.20 3.15 -23.49
C GLU A 141 20.95 1.64 -23.36
N ASP A 142 21.01 0.92 -24.50
CA ASP A 142 20.81 -0.53 -24.54
C ASP A 142 21.67 -1.26 -23.48
N GLY A 143 21.02 -1.94 -22.55
CA GLY A 143 21.68 -2.83 -21.60
C GLY A 143 22.11 -2.21 -20.27
N ILE A 144 21.86 -0.91 -20.03
CA ILE A 144 22.02 -0.30 -18.71
C ILE A 144 20.66 -0.35 -18.00
N GLN A 145 20.50 -1.25 -17.02
CA GLN A 145 19.37 -1.19 -16.09
C GLN A 145 19.59 0.02 -15.17
N PRO A 146 18.78 1.09 -15.23
CA PRO A 146 18.84 2.11 -14.21
C PRO A 146 18.40 1.51 -12.88
N TYR A 147 19.07 1.95 -11.83
CA TYR A 147 19.07 1.40 -10.49
C TYR A 147 17.64 1.41 -9.92
N ALA A 148 17.13 0.23 -9.54
CA ALA A 148 15.88 0.12 -8.78
C ALA A 148 15.86 1.11 -7.62
N ASP A 149 17.02 1.30 -7.00
CA ASP A 149 17.26 2.19 -5.87
C ASP A 149 16.92 3.66 -6.20
N ASP A 150 17.33 4.19 -7.36
CA ASP A 150 17.03 5.57 -7.76
C ASP A 150 15.52 5.78 -7.95
N PHE A 151 14.83 4.81 -8.57
CA PHE A 151 13.38 4.85 -8.73
C PHE A 151 12.67 4.86 -7.38
N TRP A 152 13.08 3.98 -6.45
CA TRP A 152 12.48 3.91 -5.12
C TRP A 152 12.82 5.12 -4.26
N ASP A 153 14.02 5.69 -4.40
CA ASP A 153 14.44 6.91 -3.71
C ASP A 153 13.61 8.11 -4.18
N LEU A 154 13.38 8.25 -5.49
CA LEU A 154 12.49 9.28 -6.04
C LEU A 154 11.03 9.07 -5.63
N LEU A 155 10.60 7.81 -5.50
CA LEU A 155 9.26 7.48 -5.01
C LEU A 155 9.15 7.65 -3.48
N ASN A 156 10.24 7.81 -2.74
CA ASN A 156 10.17 7.86 -1.29
C ASN A 156 9.68 9.23 -0.80
N LEU A 157 8.54 9.26 -0.11
CA LEU A 157 8.00 10.49 0.46
C LEU A 157 8.56 10.74 1.86
N THR A 158 9.00 11.97 2.10
CA THR A 158 9.34 12.42 3.45
C THR A 158 8.12 13.04 4.12
N GLY A 159 7.66 12.44 5.21
CA GLY A 159 6.64 13.00 6.08
C GLY A 159 6.89 12.74 7.57
N PRO A 160 5.97 13.21 8.44
CA PRO A 160 6.12 13.14 9.88
C PRO A 160 6.03 11.70 10.41
N ALA A 161 6.73 11.44 11.51
CA ALA A 161 6.46 10.25 12.32
C ALA A 161 5.16 10.45 13.09
N LEU A 162 4.24 9.49 12.97
CA LEU A 162 2.98 9.48 13.69
C LEU A 162 3.19 8.94 15.11
N PRO A 163 2.50 9.52 16.11
CA PRO A 163 2.57 9.03 17.47
C PRO A 163 1.96 7.63 17.57
N LEU A 164 2.55 6.81 18.45
CA LEU A 164 2.05 5.49 18.80
C LEU A 164 1.60 5.51 20.25
N TYR A 165 0.41 4.99 20.52
CA TYR A 165 -0.16 4.98 21.87
C TYR A 165 -0.47 3.54 22.31
N PRO A 166 -0.10 3.15 23.54
CA PRO A 166 -0.54 1.88 24.11
C PRO A 166 -2.06 1.79 24.15
N ALA A 167 -2.61 0.63 23.77
CA ALA A 167 -4.05 0.43 23.74
C ALA A 167 -4.70 0.65 25.12
N ALA A 168 -4.02 0.28 26.21
CA ALA A 168 -4.51 0.48 27.57
C ALA A 168 -4.83 1.96 27.89
N GLU A 169 -4.02 2.90 27.41
CA GLU A 169 -4.20 4.34 27.67
C GLU A 169 -5.42 4.91 26.92
N LEU A 170 -5.75 4.30 25.78
CA LEU A 170 -6.78 4.79 24.85
C LEU A 170 -8.21 4.34 25.21
N ARG A 171 -8.38 3.53 26.26
CA ARG A 171 -9.72 3.10 26.74
C ARG A 171 -10.37 4.10 27.69
N SER A 172 -9.70 5.22 27.95
CA SER A 172 -10.15 6.25 28.88
C SER A 172 -11.37 7.02 28.34
N PRO A 173 -12.28 7.49 29.22
CA PRO A 173 -13.36 8.40 28.83
C PRO A 173 -12.79 9.66 28.14
N GLY A 174 -13.35 10.04 26.99
CA GLY A 174 -12.92 11.21 26.22
C GLY A 174 -11.99 10.89 25.04
N THR A 175 -11.50 9.66 24.91
CA THR A 175 -10.83 9.21 23.68
C THR A 175 -11.83 9.13 22.53
N ASP A 176 -11.36 9.43 21.31
CA ASP A 176 -12.16 9.25 20.09
C ASP A 176 -12.77 7.85 20.01
N ARG A 177 -14.05 7.78 19.59
CA ARG A 177 -14.82 6.52 19.65
C ARG A 177 -14.19 5.40 18.84
N VAL A 178 -13.71 5.70 17.63
CA VAL A 178 -13.11 4.70 16.72
C VAL A 178 -11.82 4.13 17.33
N VAL A 179 -11.00 5.01 17.92
CA VAL A 179 -9.76 4.63 18.60
C VAL A 179 -10.04 3.80 19.85
N ALA A 180 -10.98 4.24 20.70
CA ALA A 180 -11.35 3.53 21.93
C ALA A 180 -11.94 2.13 21.64
N GLU A 181 -12.76 2.01 20.59
CA GLU A 181 -13.34 0.72 20.17
C GLU A 181 -12.28 -0.25 19.62
N LEU A 182 -11.27 0.23 18.90
CA LEU A 182 -10.13 -0.60 18.52
C LEU A 182 -9.32 -1.01 19.75
N ALA A 183 -8.99 -0.06 20.63
CA ALA A 183 -8.23 -0.29 21.85
C ALA A 183 -8.88 -1.33 22.78
N ALA A 184 -10.20 -1.38 22.83
CA ALA A 184 -10.94 -2.36 23.64
C ALA A 184 -10.88 -3.81 23.09
N ARG A 185 -10.54 -4.00 21.81
CA ARG A 185 -10.49 -5.33 21.16
C ARG A 185 -9.11 -5.96 21.11
N VAL A 186 -8.07 -5.18 21.37
CA VAL A 186 -6.68 -5.61 21.30
C VAL A 186 -6.04 -5.69 22.69
N PRO A 187 -4.96 -6.49 22.86
CA PRO A 187 -4.20 -6.54 24.11
C PRO A 187 -3.66 -5.19 24.57
N ASP A 188 -3.37 -5.06 25.87
CA ASP A 188 -2.93 -3.80 26.49
C ASP A 188 -1.60 -3.26 25.95
N ASP A 189 -0.72 -4.17 25.55
CA ASP A 189 0.60 -3.89 24.98
C ASP A 189 0.58 -3.67 23.46
N ALA A 190 -0.60 -3.73 22.83
CA ALA A 190 -0.76 -3.31 21.45
C ALA A 190 -0.54 -1.80 21.31
N LEU A 191 0.04 -1.40 20.18
CA LEU A 191 0.29 0.01 19.86
C LEU A 191 -0.66 0.47 18.77
N ILE A 192 -1.32 1.60 18.99
CA ILE A 192 -2.30 2.16 18.06
C ILE A 192 -1.74 3.43 17.43
N ALA A 193 -1.91 3.53 16.11
CA ALA A 193 -1.65 4.72 15.32
C ALA A 193 -2.94 5.17 14.61
N ASP A 194 -3.21 6.47 14.68
CA ASP A 194 -4.28 7.11 13.91
C ASP A 194 -3.68 7.77 12.67
N LEU A 195 -4.05 7.28 11.49
CA LEU A 195 -3.57 7.79 10.21
C LEU A 195 -4.59 8.74 9.57
N ARG A 196 -5.75 8.99 10.21
CA ARG A 196 -6.79 9.85 9.64
C ARG A 196 -6.27 11.27 9.46
N GLY A 197 -6.31 11.78 8.23
CA GLY A 197 -5.88 13.13 7.89
C GLY A 197 -4.37 13.35 7.92
N ALA A 198 -3.57 12.29 8.12
CA ALA A 198 -2.13 12.38 8.00
C ALA A 198 -1.74 12.49 6.51
N PRO A 199 -0.79 13.37 6.14
CA PRO A 199 -0.41 13.55 4.75
C PRO A 199 0.43 12.36 4.23
N PRO A 200 0.51 12.17 2.90
CA PRO A 200 1.48 11.26 2.29
C PRO A 200 2.92 11.50 2.79
N GLY A 201 3.69 10.41 2.94
CA GLY A 201 5.00 10.37 3.59
C GLY A 201 4.96 10.19 5.11
N SER A 202 3.79 10.33 5.75
CA SER A 202 3.65 10.05 7.18
C SER A 202 3.87 8.56 7.49
N ARG A 203 4.43 8.27 8.68
CA ARG A 203 4.79 6.89 9.05
C ARG A 203 4.55 6.53 10.51
N ALA A 204 3.99 5.35 10.75
CA ALA A 204 3.87 4.71 12.06
C ALA A 204 4.87 3.55 12.16
N ARG A 205 5.93 3.71 12.96
CA ARG A 205 7.05 2.76 13.09
C ARG A 205 6.88 1.83 14.29
N PHE A 206 6.06 0.80 14.13
CA PHE A 206 5.79 -0.18 15.19
C PHE A 206 7.00 -1.07 15.49
N ASP A 207 7.84 -1.33 14.49
CA ASP A 207 9.07 -2.12 14.52
C ASP A 207 10.06 -1.78 15.64
N ARG A 208 10.14 -0.49 15.97
CA ARG A 208 11.06 -0.01 17.01
C ARG A 208 10.62 -0.41 18.41
N ALA A 209 9.32 -0.62 18.59
CA ALA A 209 8.73 -0.96 19.88
C ALA A 209 8.33 -2.43 19.97
N LEU A 210 7.90 -3.03 18.85
CA LEU A 210 7.43 -4.41 18.74
C LEU A 210 8.29 -5.19 17.75
N ARG A 211 8.82 -6.34 18.18
CA ARG A 211 9.66 -7.19 17.31
C ARG A 211 8.86 -7.86 16.19
N ARG A 212 7.67 -8.37 16.50
CA ARG A 212 6.76 -9.02 15.56
C ARG A 212 5.33 -8.73 15.98
N TYR A 213 4.51 -8.37 15.02
CA TYR A 213 3.13 -8.00 15.26
C TYR A 213 2.26 -8.36 14.05
N ARG A 214 0.95 -8.39 14.27
CA ARG A 214 -0.08 -8.38 13.21
C ARG A 214 -0.85 -7.07 13.30
N LEU A 215 -1.27 -6.54 12.17
CA LEU A 215 -2.07 -5.34 12.11
C LEU A 215 -3.55 -5.70 12.27
N GLU A 216 -4.22 -4.99 13.17
CA GLU A 216 -5.67 -4.91 13.21
C GLU A 216 -6.11 -3.50 12.82
N ARG A 217 -7.19 -3.42 12.04
CA ARG A 217 -7.77 -2.16 11.59
C ARG A 217 -9.04 -1.85 12.38
N ALA A 218 -9.27 -0.57 12.69
CA ALA A 218 -10.56 -0.12 13.20
C ALA A 218 -11.65 -0.19 12.10
N ALA A 219 -12.91 -0.26 12.52
CA ALA A 219 -14.03 0.00 11.62
C ALA A 219 -14.32 1.51 11.62
N GLY A 220 -14.49 2.12 10.45
CA GLY A 220 -14.87 3.53 10.36
C GLY A 220 -13.71 4.52 10.45
N GLY A 221 -12.50 4.10 10.08
CA GLY A 221 -11.37 4.98 9.90
C GLY A 221 -10.05 4.26 9.70
N ALA A 222 -9.08 4.98 9.14
CA ALA A 222 -7.69 4.57 9.00
C ALA A 222 -6.95 4.61 10.34
N VAL A 223 -7.39 3.78 11.30
CA VAL A 223 -6.76 3.61 12.61
C VAL A 223 -6.31 2.16 12.71
N PHE A 224 -5.04 1.95 13.06
CA PHE A 224 -4.41 0.64 13.06
C PHE A 224 -3.77 0.33 14.41
N ALA A 225 -3.93 -0.92 14.85
CA ALA A 225 -3.25 -1.47 16.01
C ALA A 225 -2.21 -2.50 15.55
N ALA A 226 -0.97 -2.34 15.97
CA ALA A 226 0.01 -3.41 15.92
C ALA A 226 -0.14 -4.27 17.17
N VAL A 227 -0.66 -5.49 16.98
CA VAL A 227 -0.88 -6.47 18.04
C VAL A 227 0.33 -7.41 18.08
N PRO A 228 1.07 -7.47 19.21
CA PRO A 228 2.20 -8.40 19.35
C PRO A 228 1.77 -9.83 19.05
N VAL A 229 2.55 -10.54 18.24
CA VAL A 229 2.34 -11.97 18.02
C VAL A 229 3.29 -12.71 18.94
N GLU A 230 2.75 -13.46 19.90
CA GLU A 230 3.56 -14.36 20.71
C GLU A 230 4.33 -15.31 19.78
N GLN A 231 5.65 -15.38 19.95
CA GLN A 231 6.40 -16.44 19.29
C GLN A 231 5.87 -17.75 19.85
N GLU A 232 5.35 -18.64 18.98
CA GLU A 232 5.16 -20.05 19.33
C GLU A 232 6.51 -20.63 19.80
N HIS A 233 6.80 -20.48 21.09
CA HIS A 233 7.79 -21.29 21.79
C HIS A 233 7.15 -22.67 21.99
N ASN A 234 7.09 -23.48 20.93
CA ASN A 234 7.11 -24.95 20.94
C ASN A 234 6.57 -25.51 19.61
N ARG A 235 7.47 -25.80 18.68
CA ARG A 235 7.37 -27.08 17.97
C ARG A 235 8.60 -27.91 18.35
N PRO A 236 8.46 -28.95 19.18
CA PRO A 236 9.55 -29.91 19.33
C PRO A 236 9.82 -30.52 17.94
N ARG A 237 11.10 -30.56 17.59
CA ARG A 237 11.61 -31.35 16.45
C ARG A 237 11.38 -32.83 16.68
#